data_AF-A0A3M1HVE8-F1
#
_entry.id   AF-A0A3M1HVE8-F1
#
_cell.length_a   1.000
_cell.length_b   1.000
_cell.length_c   1.000
_cell.angle_alpha   90.00
_cell.angle_beta   90.00
_cell.angle_gamma   90.00
#
_symmetry.space_group_name_H-M   'P 1'
#
loop_
_entity.id
_entity.type
_entity.pdbx_description
1 polymer ?
#
loop_
_entity_poly.entity_id
_entity_poly.type
_entity_poly.pdbx_seq_one_letter_code
_entity_poly.pdbx_strand_id
1 'polypeptide(L)'
;MNPGYSSPASDTWETAEIPASEHPDYSALVDSRWLKDVLRPLLIAIMSTSLLLGPVALGRMITQEERYYLLLPFCFGVALEAVYTRNWLAQPHLRRHRDVRIQVGELSLWLVVLRLLTWYIRGQVIDLAAVRAWLYEPGSFFDLLFLFGILMTVVVWKFAGLIAGIFIDLGLRPDELVDYKAAHRERAWVQALPVDRQALLEQYVELWMWGGVLLVFTAAVGRVRFEPQPGKLIGLRTLGLGPDLILALVSYYLVGLVLLSQGRLAQLRARWHREGTPGIAQVARRWNRYALLAIFGIGLLASLLPFGSTYGLALIIGAVIQAVLFLYFLVFALITGLLSFLLGLFGVAPPPTAPSPQP
;
A
#
# COMPACT_ATOMS: atom_id res chain seq x y z
N MET A 1 75.41 -15.89 -13.68
CA MET A 1 74.79 -15.70 -15.00
C MET A 1 73.33 -16.12 -14.89
N ASN A 2 72.44 -15.14 -14.82
CA ASN A 2 70.99 -15.31 -14.83
C ASN A 2 70.46 -14.21 -15.77
N PRO A 3 69.72 -14.54 -16.84
CA PRO A 3 69.39 -13.59 -17.90
C PRO A 3 68.34 -12.57 -17.42
N GLY A 4 68.43 -11.38 -18.00
CA GLY A 4 67.82 -10.14 -17.55
C GLY A 4 66.30 -10.15 -17.41
N TYR A 5 65.85 -9.66 -16.26
CA TYR A 5 64.55 -9.02 -16.12
C TYR A 5 64.71 -7.56 -16.55
N SER A 6 64.45 -7.28 -17.82
CA SER A 6 64.23 -5.92 -18.29
C SER A 6 62.90 -5.43 -17.75
N SER A 7 62.96 -4.48 -16.81
CA SER A 7 61.81 -3.72 -16.33
C SER A 7 61.11 -3.07 -17.54
N PRO A 8 59.82 -3.32 -17.80
CA PRO A 8 59.10 -2.57 -18.81
C PRO A 8 58.98 -1.13 -18.34
N ALA A 9 59.23 -0.23 -19.28
CA ALA A 9 59.21 1.21 -19.14
C ALA A 9 58.00 1.71 -18.36
N SER A 10 58.26 2.67 -17.48
CA SER A 10 57.29 3.60 -16.94
C SER A 10 56.76 4.48 -18.07
N ASP A 11 55.91 3.91 -18.93
CA ASP A 11 55.11 4.66 -19.88
C ASP A 11 54.00 5.37 -19.10
N THR A 12 54.25 6.64 -18.82
CA THR A 12 53.27 7.74 -18.98
C THR A 12 51.80 7.32 -18.89
N TRP A 13 51.29 7.15 -17.67
CA TRP A 13 49.86 7.38 -17.37
C TRP A 13 49.52 8.88 -17.33
N GLU A 14 50.41 9.70 -17.90
CA GLU A 14 50.32 11.14 -18.08
C GLU A 14 49.01 11.45 -18.81
N THR A 15 48.00 11.75 -17.99
CA THR A 15 46.87 12.61 -18.30
C THR A 15 46.36 12.45 -19.73
N ALA A 16 45.79 11.30 -20.04
CA ALA A 16 44.70 11.29 -21.00
C ALA A 16 43.59 12.13 -20.37
N GLU A 17 43.64 13.45 -20.59
CA GLU A 17 42.53 14.36 -20.37
C GLU A 17 41.37 13.77 -21.16
N ILE A 18 40.48 13.07 -20.45
CA ILE A 18 39.20 12.67 -20.99
C ILE A 18 38.56 13.97 -21.46
N PRO A 19 38.30 14.14 -22.77
CA PRO A 19 37.79 15.39 -23.29
C PRO A 19 36.53 15.76 -22.52
N ALA A 20 36.53 16.95 -21.89
CA ALA A 20 35.45 17.42 -21.02
C ALA A 20 34.07 17.47 -21.71
N SER A 21 34.03 17.32 -23.04
CA SER A 21 32.82 17.21 -23.86
C SER A 21 32.17 15.82 -23.86
N GLU A 22 32.81 14.78 -23.30
CA GLU A 22 32.28 13.41 -23.20
C GLU A 22 31.89 13.03 -21.76
N HIS A 23 31.42 13.98 -20.95
CA HIS A 23 30.58 13.57 -19.83
C HIS A 23 29.24 13.12 -20.43
N PRO A 24 28.94 11.80 -20.52
CA PRO A 24 27.64 11.37 -21.01
C PRO A 24 26.60 12.04 -20.13
N ASP A 25 25.57 12.61 -20.75
CA ASP A 25 24.51 13.27 -20.01
C ASP A 25 23.81 12.25 -19.10
N TYR A 26 24.32 12.11 -17.87
CA TYR A 26 23.84 11.15 -16.89
C TYR A 26 22.39 11.43 -16.49
N SER A 27 21.87 12.61 -16.81
CA SER A 27 20.46 12.94 -16.61
C SER A 27 19.52 12.18 -17.57
N ALA A 28 20.04 11.76 -18.73
CA ALA A 28 19.35 10.88 -19.67
C ALA A 28 19.45 9.38 -19.30
N LEU A 29 20.47 9.02 -18.51
CA LEU A 29 20.72 7.65 -18.01
C LEU A 29 19.95 7.31 -16.74
N VAL A 30 19.17 8.24 -16.19
CA VAL A 30 18.30 8.02 -15.04
C VAL A 30 16.87 8.20 -15.53
N ASP A 31 15.95 7.32 -15.13
CA ASP A 31 14.51 7.54 -15.32
C ASP A 31 14.04 8.69 -14.41
N SER A 32 14.44 9.90 -14.77
CA SER A 32 14.28 11.11 -13.98
C SER A 32 12.81 11.45 -13.80
N ARG A 33 11.92 10.99 -14.69
CA ARG A 33 10.46 11.08 -14.50
C ARG A 33 10.01 10.16 -13.36
N TRP A 34 10.46 8.91 -13.34
CA TRP A 34 10.13 7.96 -12.27
C TRP A 34 10.60 8.40 -10.89
N LEU A 35 11.74 9.10 -10.81
CA LEU A 35 12.30 9.64 -9.56
C LEU A 35 11.72 11.00 -9.16
N LYS A 36 11.34 11.86 -10.12
CA LYS A 36 10.78 13.20 -9.84
C LYS A 36 9.27 13.19 -9.58
N ASP A 37 8.60 12.04 -9.76
CA ASP A 37 7.17 11.91 -9.51
C ASP A 37 6.84 12.07 -8.01
N VAL A 38 6.39 13.28 -7.64
CA VAL A 38 5.94 13.66 -6.28
C VAL A 38 4.79 12.80 -5.78
N LEU A 39 4.02 12.21 -6.70
CA LEU A 39 2.86 11.39 -6.35
C LEU A 39 3.24 10.16 -5.52
N ARG A 40 4.34 9.47 -5.85
CA ARG A 40 4.67 8.21 -5.17
C ARG A 40 5.09 8.41 -3.72
N PRO A 41 5.99 9.36 -3.38
CA PRO A 41 6.27 9.68 -1.99
C PRO A 41 5.03 10.04 -1.19
N LEU A 42 4.13 10.82 -1.78
CA LEU A 42 2.88 11.20 -1.15
C LEU A 42 1.97 9.99 -0.90
N LEU A 43 1.83 9.08 -1.88
CA LEU A 43 1.07 7.84 -1.70
C LEU A 43 1.67 6.95 -0.59
N ILE A 44 3.00 6.76 -0.57
CA ILE A 44 3.65 5.97 0.49
C ILE A 44 3.44 6.61 1.86
N ALA A 45 3.56 7.93 1.96
CA ALA A 45 3.32 8.66 3.20
C ALA A 45 1.86 8.54 3.69
N ILE A 46 0.88 8.67 2.78
CA ILE A 46 -0.54 8.46 3.11
C ILE A 46 -0.78 7.04 3.60
N MET A 47 -0.28 6.03 2.88
CA MET A 47 -0.47 4.62 3.26
C MET A 47 0.18 4.29 4.60
N SER A 48 1.37 4.83 4.86
CA SER A 48 2.08 4.60 6.12
C SER A 48 1.36 5.27 7.29
N THR A 49 0.84 6.48 7.08
CA THR A 49 0.10 7.22 8.11
C THR A 49 -1.26 6.59 8.41
N SER A 50 -1.96 6.06 7.39
CA SER A 50 -3.25 5.40 7.59
C SER A 50 -3.13 4.13 8.45
N LEU A 51 -1.98 3.46 8.44
CA LEU A 51 -1.68 2.34 9.35
C LEU A 51 -1.73 2.75 10.83
N LEU A 52 -1.33 3.98 11.16
CA LEU A 52 -1.33 4.49 12.53
C LEU A 52 -2.68 5.02 12.99
N LEU A 53 -3.59 5.30 12.07
CA LEU A 53 -4.89 5.85 12.42
C LEU A 53 -5.70 4.90 13.32
N GLY A 54 -5.52 3.58 13.16
CA GLY A 54 -6.10 2.57 14.05
C GLY A 54 -5.60 2.68 15.50
N PRO A 55 -4.29 2.51 15.76
CA PRO A 55 -3.71 2.69 17.09
C PRO A 55 -3.98 4.07 17.71
N VAL A 56 -3.91 5.15 16.94
CA VAL A 56 -4.21 6.51 17.43
C VAL A 56 -5.68 6.65 17.83
N ALA A 57 -6.60 6.10 17.04
CA ALA A 57 -8.02 6.07 17.39
C ALA A 57 -8.26 5.28 18.70
N LEU A 58 -7.59 4.14 18.89
CA LEU A 58 -7.65 3.38 20.15
C LEU A 58 -7.06 4.16 21.33
N GLY A 59 -5.96 4.88 21.14
CA GLY A 59 -5.37 5.75 22.15
C GLY A 59 -6.34 6.82 22.63
N ARG A 60 -7.02 7.50 21.69
CA ARG A 60 -8.10 8.44 22.00
C ARG A 60 -9.27 7.78 22.74
N MET A 61 -9.56 6.53 22.36
CA MET A 61 -10.41 5.57 23.09
C MET A 61 -10.26 5.68 24.62
N ILE A 62 -9.00 5.65 25.04
CA ILE A 62 -8.59 5.50 26.43
C ILE A 62 -8.46 6.86 27.11
N THR A 63 -7.91 7.85 26.43
CA THR A 63 -7.52 9.14 27.03
C THR A 63 -8.56 10.25 26.86
N GLN A 64 -9.52 10.08 25.96
CA GLN A 64 -10.55 11.09 25.61
C GLN A 64 -10.00 12.44 25.11
N GLU A 65 -8.71 12.52 24.80
CA GLU A 65 -8.04 13.76 24.38
C GLU A 65 -8.00 13.89 22.85
N GLU A 66 -8.63 14.94 22.31
CA GLU A 66 -8.68 15.18 20.86
C GLU A 66 -7.31 15.57 20.27
N ARG A 67 -6.42 16.12 21.10
CA ARG A 67 -5.08 16.56 20.67
C ARG A 67 -4.19 15.41 20.18
N TYR A 68 -4.55 14.15 20.46
CA TYR A 68 -3.85 12.97 19.96
C TYR A 68 -3.83 12.90 18.42
N TYR A 69 -4.81 13.51 17.74
CA TYR A 69 -4.82 13.57 16.28
C TYR A 69 -3.65 14.35 15.68
N LEU A 70 -2.97 15.21 16.46
CA LEU A 70 -1.76 15.91 16.02
C LEU A 70 -0.59 14.95 15.73
N LEU A 71 -0.62 13.72 16.25
CA LEU A 71 0.34 12.68 15.90
C LEU A 71 0.23 12.24 14.44
N LEU A 72 -0.94 12.38 13.79
CA LEU A 72 -1.14 11.99 12.40
C LEU A 72 -0.38 12.88 11.41
N PRO A 73 -0.55 14.22 11.37
CA PRO A 73 0.23 15.06 10.48
C PRO A 73 1.73 15.00 10.80
N PHE A 74 2.09 14.79 12.07
CA PHE A 74 3.48 14.55 12.46
C PHE A 74 4.04 13.27 11.82
N CYS A 75 3.36 12.12 11.99
CA CYS A 75 3.80 10.86 11.39
C CYS A 75 3.77 10.90 9.87
N PHE A 76 2.85 11.66 9.27
CA PHE A 76 2.85 11.92 7.83
C PHE A 76 4.13 12.65 7.40
N GLY A 77 4.56 13.67 8.15
CA GLY A 77 5.84 14.35 7.92
C GLY A 77 7.04 13.41 8.03
N VAL A 78 7.08 12.58 9.09
CA VAL A 78 8.10 11.55 9.29
C VAL A 78 8.12 10.57 8.12
N ALA A 79 6.95 10.11 7.66
CA ALA A 79 6.86 9.19 6.54
C ALA A 79 7.38 9.83 5.25
N LEU A 80 6.98 11.07 4.96
CA LEU A 80 7.40 11.80 3.77
C LEU A 80 8.91 12.00 3.75
N GLU A 81 9.47 12.43 4.88
CA GLU A 81 10.91 12.63 5.03
C GLU A 81 11.67 11.31 4.89
N ALA A 82 11.21 10.22 5.50
CA ALA A 82 11.78 8.88 5.30
C ALA A 82 11.83 8.49 3.81
N VAL A 83 10.76 8.74 3.04
CA VAL A 83 10.74 8.46 1.61
C VAL A 83 11.67 9.40 0.84
N TYR A 84 11.67 10.68 1.17
CA TYR A 84 12.52 11.68 0.54
C TYR A 84 14.01 11.34 0.73
N THR A 85 14.43 11.05 1.96
CA THR A 85 15.80 10.69 2.28
C THR A 85 16.23 9.41 1.57
N ARG A 86 15.34 8.41 1.43
CA ARG A 86 15.64 7.22 0.61
C ARG A 86 15.79 7.53 -0.88
N ASN A 87 14.93 8.36 -1.45
CA ASN A 87 15.03 8.77 -2.86
C ASN A 87 16.29 9.58 -3.13
N TRP A 88 16.67 10.45 -2.19
CA TRP A 88 17.89 11.25 -2.27
C TRP A 88 19.14 10.36 -2.21
N LEU A 89 19.22 9.46 -1.22
CA LEU A 89 20.33 8.50 -1.09
C LEU A 89 20.39 7.44 -2.21
N ALA A 90 19.32 7.28 -2.98
CA ALA A 90 19.30 6.38 -4.14
C ALA A 90 20.09 6.95 -5.34
N GLN A 91 20.46 8.22 -5.32
CA GLN A 91 21.25 8.82 -6.41
C GLN A 91 22.65 8.16 -6.49
N PRO A 92 23.18 7.90 -7.70
CA PRO A 92 24.42 7.11 -7.89
C PRO A 92 25.61 7.64 -7.08
N HIS A 93 25.76 8.96 -6.98
CA HIS A 93 26.85 9.61 -6.27
C HIS A 93 26.71 9.55 -4.74
N LEU A 94 25.50 9.33 -4.21
CA LEU A 94 25.21 9.27 -2.77
C LEU A 94 25.04 7.85 -2.24
N ARG A 95 24.97 6.85 -3.12
CA ARG A 95 24.70 5.45 -2.75
C ARG A 95 25.76 4.88 -1.79
N ARG A 96 27.01 5.37 -1.87
CA ARG A 96 28.12 4.99 -0.98
C ARG A 96 27.96 5.54 0.44
N HIS A 97 27.12 6.58 0.62
CA HIS A 97 26.82 7.21 1.90
C HIS A 97 25.53 6.68 2.54
N ARG A 98 25.04 5.50 2.13
CA ARG A 98 23.89 4.84 2.78
C ARG A 98 24.32 4.22 4.12
N ASP A 99 24.78 5.08 5.03
CA ASP A 99 25.23 4.72 6.35
C ASP A 99 24.06 4.76 7.34
N VAL A 100 24.06 3.77 8.24
CA VAL A 100 23.12 3.69 9.37
C VAL A 100 23.20 4.97 10.23
N ARG A 101 24.34 5.67 10.25
CA ARG A 101 24.55 6.91 11.01
C ARG A 101 23.60 8.03 10.59
N ILE A 102 23.38 8.22 9.29
CA ILE A 102 22.47 9.27 8.78
C ILE A 102 21.04 8.95 9.23
N GLN A 103 20.64 7.69 9.10
CA GLN A 103 19.30 7.23 9.50
C GLN A 103 19.05 7.39 11.00
N VAL A 104 20.06 7.15 11.84
CA VAL A 104 19.96 7.37 13.29
C VAL A 104 19.86 8.86 13.61
N GLY A 105 20.60 9.72 12.90
CA GLY A 105 20.50 11.17 13.07
C GLY A 105 19.11 11.72 12.70
N GLU A 106 18.56 11.27 11.58
CA GLU A 106 17.20 11.59 11.10
C GLU A 106 16.13 11.20 12.13
N LEU A 107 16.18 9.94 12.60
CA LEU A 107 15.25 9.47 13.62
C LEU A 107 15.39 10.26 14.92
N SER A 108 16.62 10.57 15.33
CA SER A 108 16.88 11.36 16.55
C SER A 108 16.28 12.76 16.47
N LEU A 109 16.39 13.43 15.32
CA LEU A 109 15.76 14.74 15.08
C LEU A 109 14.24 14.64 15.26
N TRP A 110 13.60 13.64 14.66
CA TRP A 110 12.16 13.43 14.81
C TRP A 110 11.74 13.09 16.22
N LEU A 111 12.56 12.37 17.00
CA LEU A 111 12.28 12.11 18.41
C LEU A 111 12.29 13.38 19.27
N VAL A 112 13.17 14.34 18.97
CA VAL A 112 13.17 15.67 19.61
C VAL A 112 11.89 16.43 19.27
N VAL A 113 11.50 16.46 18.00
CA VAL A 113 10.25 17.13 17.57
C VAL A 113 9.03 16.45 18.18
N LEU A 114 9.01 15.12 18.23
CA LEU A 114 7.97 14.34 18.88
C LEU A 114 7.88 14.70 20.37
N ARG A 115 9.02 14.85 21.06
CA ARG A 115 9.02 15.23 22.47
C ARG A 115 8.32 16.56 22.69
N LEU A 116 8.69 17.58 21.90
CA LEU A 116 8.04 18.89 21.93
C LEU A 116 6.55 18.81 21.62
N LEU A 117 6.17 17.97 20.65
CA LEU A 117 4.77 17.73 20.30
C LEU A 117 3.98 17.10 21.45
N THR A 118 4.55 16.12 22.14
CA THR A 118 3.87 15.46 23.27
C THR A 118 3.67 16.39 24.48
N TRP A 119 4.60 17.31 24.71
CA TRP A 119 4.42 18.40 25.67
C TRP A 119 3.28 19.34 25.30
N TYR A 120 3.21 19.74 24.03
CA TYR A 120 2.13 20.55 23.52
C TYR A 120 0.77 19.87 23.65
N ILE A 121 0.68 18.57 23.32
CA ILE A 121 -0.55 17.77 23.46
C ILE A 121 -1.04 17.78 24.91
N ARG A 122 -0.14 17.63 25.89
CA ARG A 122 -0.47 17.69 27.32
C ARG A 122 -0.80 19.08 27.84
N GLY A 123 -0.62 20.14 27.05
CA GLY A 123 -0.77 21.52 27.50
C GLY A 123 0.29 21.97 28.50
N GLN A 124 1.45 21.29 28.53
CA GLN A 124 2.57 21.68 29.39
C GLN A 124 3.40 22.75 28.69
N VAL A 125 3.79 23.79 29.43
CA VAL A 125 4.73 24.82 28.95
C VAL A 125 6.15 24.31 29.15
N ILE A 126 7.05 24.68 28.23
CA ILE A 126 8.49 24.42 28.36
C ILE A 126 9.00 25.19 29.59
N ASP A 127 9.17 24.47 30.70
CA ASP A 127 9.73 25.03 31.93
C ASP A 127 11.15 24.49 32.15
N LEU A 128 12.07 25.37 32.53
CA LEU A 128 13.43 24.98 32.93
C LEU A 128 13.41 24.03 34.13
N ALA A 129 12.41 24.14 35.00
CA ALA A 129 12.25 23.21 36.11
C ALA A 129 12.02 21.77 35.63
N ALA A 130 11.24 21.59 34.55
CA ALA A 130 10.98 20.28 33.95
C ALA A 130 12.25 19.70 33.30
N VAL A 131 13.04 20.53 32.62
CA VAL A 131 14.34 20.11 32.05
C VAL A 131 15.31 19.70 33.15
N ARG A 132 15.33 20.44 34.27
CA ARG A 132 16.16 20.11 35.43
C ARG A 132 15.70 18.81 36.11
N ALA A 133 14.40 18.56 36.18
CA ALA A 133 13.87 17.31 36.73
C ALA A 133 14.36 16.09 35.94
N TRP A 134 14.54 16.19 34.62
CA TRP A 134 15.09 15.10 33.80
C TRP A 134 16.53 14.73 34.12
N LEU A 135 17.34 15.69 34.59
CA LEU A 135 18.72 15.43 34.99
C LEU A 135 18.79 14.63 36.29
N TYR A 136 17.85 14.85 37.21
CA TYR A 136 17.79 14.13 38.49
C TYR A 136 17.01 12.81 38.39
N GLU A 137 15.95 12.80 37.60
CA GLU A 137 15.08 11.63 37.39
C GLU A 137 14.89 11.38 35.89
N PRO A 138 15.84 10.70 35.21
CA PRO A 138 15.78 10.49 33.76
C PRO A 138 14.55 9.69 33.32
N GLY A 139 13.96 8.89 34.21
CA GLY A 139 12.71 8.17 33.96
C GLY A 139 11.52 9.09 33.71
N SER A 140 11.50 10.29 34.31
CA SER A 140 10.42 11.27 34.12
C SER A 140 10.38 11.85 32.70
N PHE A 141 11.45 11.67 31.92
CA PHE A 141 11.47 11.99 30.50
C PHE A 141 10.55 11.05 29.70
N PHE A 142 10.43 9.79 30.09
CA PHE A 142 9.70 8.76 29.36
C PHE A 142 8.29 8.57 29.91
N ASP A 143 7.35 9.35 29.39
CA ASP A 143 5.94 9.16 29.67
C ASP A 143 5.26 8.24 28.65
N LEU A 144 4.11 7.67 29.02
CA LEU A 144 3.38 6.71 28.18
C LEU A 144 3.02 7.27 26.79
N LEU A 145 2.63 8.55 26.70
CA LEU A 145 2.30 9.19 25.43
C LEU A 145 3.55 9.33 24.55
N PHE A 146 4.68 9.75 25.12
CA PHE A 146 5.94 9.82 24.39
C PHE A 146 6.45 8.45 23.96
N LEU A 147 6.39 7.43 24.82
CA LEU A 147 6.75 6.05 24.47
C LEU A 147 5.87 5.49 23.35
N PHE A 148 4.55 5.74 23.42
CA PHE A 148 3.63 5.38 22.33
C PHE A 148 3.98 6.13 21.04
N GLY A 149 4.24 7.43 21.12
CA GLY A 149 4.69 8.25 20.00
C GLY A 149 5.99 7.74 19.37
N ILE A 150 6.98 7.33 20.18
CA ILE A 150 8.24 6.75 19.70
C ILE A 150 7.94 5.50 18.89
N LEU A 151 7.14 4.58 19.45
CA LEU A 151 6.78 3.34 18.79
C LEU A 151 6.11 3.61 17.43
N MET A 152 5.11 4.50 17.40
CA MET A 152 4.40 4.84 16.17
C MET A 152 5.32 5.50 15.13
N THR A 153 6.20 6.41 15.57
CA THR A 153 7.18 7.10 14.73
C THR A 153 8.15 6.11 14.10
N VAL A 154 8.73 5.21 14.90
CA VAL A 154 9.67 4.19 14.42
C VAL A 154 9.00 3.24 13.43
N VAL A 155 7.77 2.79 13.74
CA VAL A 155 7.00 1.91 12.85
C VAL A 155 6.75 2.59 11.51
N VAL A 156 6.25 3.84 11.50
CA VAL A 156 5.99 4.56 10.25
C VAL A 156 7.26 4.85 9.48
N TRP A 157 8.30 5.33 10.15
CA TRP A 157 9.57 5.63 9.53
C TRP A 157 10.17 4.39 8.86
N LYS A 158 10.18 3.25 9.55
CA LYS A 158 10.63 1.97 8.98
C LYS A 158 9.74 1.50 7.83
N PHE A 159 8.42 1.53 8.01
CA PHE A 159 7.47 1.03 7.01
C PHE A 159 7.51 1.87 5.71
N ALA A 160 7.39 3.20 5.83
CA ALA A 160 7.49 4.13 4.71
C ALA A 160 8.82 3.98 3.97
N GLY A 161 9.90 3.90 4.74
CA GLY A 161 11.21 3.64 4.21
C GLY A 161 11.25 2.32 3.43
N LEU A 162 10.85 1.19 4.03
CA LEU A 162 10.89 -0.13 3.39
C LEU A 162 10.19 -0.13 2.03
N ILE A 163 8.98 0.43 1.98
CA ILE A 163 8.21 0.54 0.73
C ILE A 163 8.94 1.44 -0.27
N ALA A 164 9.46 2.60 0.15
CA ALA A 164 10.24 3.45 -0.74
C ALA A 164 11.45 2.72 -1.33
N GLY A 165 12.16 1.93 -0.51
CA GLY A 165 13.27 1.08 -0.96
C GLY A 165 12.84 0.12 -2.07
N ILE A 166 11.74 -0.59 -1.87
CA ILE A 166 11.18 -1.51 -2.87
C ILE A 166 10.89 -0.78 -4.18
N PHE A 167 10.23 0.38 -4.14
CA PHE A 167 9.88 1.13 -5.36
C PHE A 167 11.06 1.81 -6.06
N ILE A 168 12.11 2.16 -5.32
CA ILE A 168 13.38 2.60 -5.89
C ILE A 168 14.00 1.43 -6.67
N ASP A 169 14.07 0.25 -6.06
CA ASP A 169 14.66 -0.94 -6.68
C ASP A 169 13.81 -1.53 -7.82
N LEU A 170 12.50 -1.27 -7.82
CA LEU A 170 11.61 -1.65 -8.92
C LEU A 170 11.85 -0.82 -10.19
N GLY A 171 12.33 0.42 -10.03
CA GLY A 171 12.64 1.32 -11.13
C GLY A 171 13.73 0.76 -12.06
N LEU A 172 13.84 1.35 -13.25
CA LEU A 172 15.02 1.15 -14.10
C LEU A 172 16.21 1.82 -13.42
N ARG A 173 17.22 1.02 -13.09
CA ARG A 173 18.42 1.54 -12.44
C ARG A 173 19.35 2.14 -13.50
N PRO A 174 20.16 3.17 -13.16
CA PRO A 174 21.03 3.83 -14.14
C PRO A 174 22.12 2.92 -14.72
N ASP A 175 22.51 1.89 -13.98
CA ASP A 175 23.41 0.82 -14.44
C ASP A 175 22.76 -0.11 -15.48
N GLU A 176 21.43 -0.22 -15.51
CA GLU A 176 20.70 -0.99 -16.54
C GLU A 176 20.44 -0.19 -17.82
N LEU A 177 20.45 1.15 -17.73
CA LEU A 177 20.17 2.06 -18.87
C LEU A 177 21.40 2.31 -19.74
N VAL A 178 22.61 2.04 -19.22
CA VAL A 178 23.84 2.09 -20.01
C VAL A 178 23.91 0.85 -20.91
N ASP A 179 23.77 1.05 -22.23
CA ASP A 179 23.95 -0.02 -23.20
C ASP A 179 25.44 -0.37 -23.32
N TYR A 180 25.91 -1.24 -22.43
CA TYR A 180 27.28 -1.76 -22.44
C TYR A 180 27.63 -2.56 -23.70
N LYS A 181 26.66 -2.83 -24.60
CA LYS A 181 26.97 -3.40 -25.92
C LYS A 181 27.55 -2.35 -26.87
N ALA A 182 27.20 -1.06 -26.69
CA ALA A 182 27.77 0.04 -27.46
C ALA A 182 29.10 0.55 -26.85
N ALA A 183 29.22 0.55 -25.51
CA ALA A 183 30.44 0.91 -24.81
C ALA A 183 31.43 -0.26 -24.80
N HIS A 184 32.48 -0.17 -25.62
CA HIS A 184 33.47 -1.22 -25.88
C HIS A 184 33.96 -2.02 -24.65
N ARG A 185 34.02 -3.35 -24.85
CA ARG A 185 34.67 -4.51 -24.16
C ARG A 185 35.36 -4.40 -22.78
N GLU A 186 35.75 -3.26 -22.25
CA GLU A 186 36.62 -3.20 -21.05
C GLU A 186 35.87 -3.07 -19.72
N ARG A 187 34.57 -2.76 -19.71
CA ARG A 187 33.77 -2.56 -18.48
C ARG A 187 32.63 -3.57 -18.27
N ALA A 188 32.70 -4.73 -18.93
CA ALA A 188 31.71 -5.80 -18.81
C ALA A 188 31.53 -6.35 -17.37
N TRP A 189 32.52 -6.14 -16.49
CA TRP A 189 32.51 -6.57 -15.09
C TRP A 189 31.56 -5.77 -14.17
N VAL A 190 31.00 -4.66 -14.67
CA VAL A 190 30.07 -3.77 -13.92
C VAL A 190 28.62 -4.00 -14.35
N GLN A 191 28.28 -5.17 -14.92
CA GLN A 191 26.88 -5.54 -15.09
C GLN A 191 26.26 -5.71 -13.70
N ALA A 192 25.32 -4.83 -13.37
CA ALA A 192 24.50 -4.99 -12.19
C ALA A 192 23.76 -6.34 -12.29
N LEU A 193 23.88 -7.15 -11.24
CA LEU A 193 23.15 -8.43 -11.16
C LEU A 193 21.67 -8.18 -11.48
N PRO A 194 21.05 -9.00 -12.34
CA PRO A 194 19.64 -8.82 -12.70
C PRO A 194 18.79 -8.88 -11.43
N VAL A 195 18.12 -7.77 -11.13
CA VAL A 195 17.22 -7.68 -9.97
C VAL A 195 15.93 -8.42 -10.29
N ASP A 196 15.57 -9.37 -9.43
CA ASP A 196 14.26 -10.02 -9.47
C ASP A 196 13.17 -9.06 -8.98
N ARG A 197 12.59 -8.33 -9.93
CA ARG A 197 11.49 -7.39 -9.68
C ARG A 197 10.19 -8.08 -9.30
N GLN A 198 10.03 -9.36 -9.61
CA GLN A 198 8.84 -10.09 -9.19
C GLN A 198 8.90 -10.35 -7.68
N ALA A 199 10.05 -10.80 -7.16
CA ALA A 199 10.27 -10.98 -5.73
C ALA A 199 10.06 -9.67 -4.95
N LEU A 200 10.51 -8.53 -5.49
CA LEU A 200 10.26 -7.20 -4.88
C LEU A 200 8.76 -6.84 -4.81
N LEU A 201 7.99 -7.17 -5.86
CA LEU A 201 6.54 -6.96 -5.85
C LEU A 201 5.83 -7.90 -4.86
N GLU A 202 6.25 -9.15 -4.79
CA GLU A 202 5.73 -10.13 -3.82
C GLU A 202 6.01 -9.66 -2.39
N GLN A 203 7.23 -9.18 -2.12
CA GLN A 203 7.60 -8.58 -0.84
C GLN A 203 6.73 -7.35 -0.50
N TYR A 204 6.45 -6.49 -1.48
CA TYR A 204 5.54 -5.37 -1.26
C TYR A 204 4.12 -5.83 -0.92
N VAL A 205 3.58 -6.79 -1.67
CA VAL A 205 2.23 -7.33 -1.43
C VAL A 205 2.16 -7.96 -0.05
N GLU A 206 3.17 -8.72 0.37
CA GLU A 206 3.24 -9.31 1.70
C GLU A 206 3.21 -8.25 2.81
N LEU A 207 4.07 -7.22 2.71
CA LEU A 207 4.10 -6.10 3.66
C LEU A 207 2.76 -5.35 3.71
N TRP A 208 2.17 -5.09 2.54
CA TRP A 208 0.89 -4.41 2.43
C TRP A 208 -0.25 -5.22 3.05
N MET A 209 -0.28 -6.53 2.83
CA MET A 209 -1.27 -7.43 3.41
C MET A 209 -1.14 -7.50 4.93
N TRP A 210 0.08 -7.62 5.47
CA TRP A 210 0.30 -7.62 6.92
C TRP A 210 -0.11 -6.31 7.59
N GLY A 211 0.20 -5.16 6.98
CA GLY A 211 -0.27 -3.88 7.47
C GLY A 211 -1.81 -3.76 7.41
N GLY A 212 -2.44 -4.33 6.37
CA GLY A 212 -3.89 -4.40 6.26
C GLY A 212 -4.52 -5.25 7.37
N VAL A 213 -3.95 -6.43 7.64
CA VAL A 213 -4.38 -7.32 8.75
C VAL A 213 -4.27 -6.60 10.09
N LEU A 214 -3.16 -5.89 10.35
CA LEU A 214 -2.99 -5.09 11.56
C LEU A 214 -4.08 -4.01 11.67
N LEU A 215 -4.38 -3.31 10.58
CA LEU A 215 -5.40 -2.27 10.55
C LEU A 215 -6.80 -2.85 10.79
N VAL A 216 -7.15 -3.96 10.14
CA VAL A 216 -8.42 -4.68 10.39
C VAL A 216 -8.51 -5.15 11.84
N PHE A 217 -7.42 -5.66 12.41
CA PHE A 217 -7.37 -6.06 13.82
C PHE A 217 -7.62 -4.88 14.75
N THR A 218 -6.94 -3.74 14.56
CA THR A 218 -7.18 -2.54 15.37
C THR A 218 -8.62 -2.02 15.22
N ALA A 219 -9.17 -2.09 14.01
CA ALA A 219 -10.56 -1.72 13.76
C ALA A 219 -11.55 -2.67 14.45
N ALA A 220 -11.26 -3.97 14.51
CA ALA A 220 -12.08 -4.96 15.19
C ALA A 220 -12.07 -4.75 16.72
N VAL A 221 -10.89 -4.51 17.31
CA VAL A 221 -10.75 -4.18 18.74
C VAL A 221 -11.52 -2.90 19.09
N GLY A 222 -11.50 -1.91 18.20
CA GLY A 222 -12.21 -0.64 18.38
C GLY A 222 -13.75 -0.75 18.40
N ARG A 223 -14.34 -1.87 17.95
CA ARG A 223 -15.80 -2.05 17.90
C ARG A 223 -16.46 -2.48 19.19
N VAL A 224 -15.69 -2.94 20.18
CA VAL A 224 -16.21 -3.63 21.38
C VAL A 224 -17.15 -2.74 22.24
N ARG A 225 -17.38 -1.46 21.89
CA ARG A 225 -18.14 -0.49 22.70
C ARG A 225 -19.38 0.14 22.04
N PHE A 226 -19.88 -0.35 20.91
CA PHE A 226 -21.06 0.26 20.28
C PHE A 226 -22.32 -0.59 20.40
N GLU A 227 -23.32 -0.04 21.09
CA GLU A 227 -24.70 -0.54 21.08
C GLU A 227 -25.25 -0.57 19.66
N PRO A 228 -26.00 -1.63 19.28
CA PRO A 228 -26.59 -1.74 17.95
C PRO A 228 -27.57 -0.57 17.72
N GLN A 229 -27.24 0.34 16.80
CA GLN A 229 -28.21 1.35 16.35
C GLN A 229 -29.21 0.68 15.39
N PRO A 230 -30.50 0.56 15.75
CA PRO A 230 -31.51 0.04 14.85
C PRO A 230 -31.82 1.10 13.77
N GLY A 231 -31.83 0.69 12.50
CA GLY A 231 -32.44 1.48 11.41
C GLY A 231 -31.54 1.99 10.28
N LYS A 232 -30.22 1.73 10.28
CA LYS A 232 -29.35 1.99 9.11
C LYS A 232 -28.93 0.68 8.47
N LEU A 233 -29.53 0.37 7.31
CA LEU A 233 -29.39 -0.91 6.61
C LEU A 233 -28.25 -0.93 5.57
N ILE A 234 -27.58 0.20 5.28
CA ILE A 234 -26.66 0.31 4.14
C ILE A 234 -25.38 1.08 4.51
N GLY A 235 -24.21 0.51 4.19
CA GLY A 235 -22.90 1.19 4.14
C GLY A 235 -21.90 0.85 5.25
N LEU A 236 -20.61 1.20 5.07
CA LEU A 236 -19.52 0.91 6.03
C LEU A 236 -19.75 1.42 7.46
N ARG A 237 -20.65 2.39 7.65
CA ARG A 237 -21.03 2.93 8.96
C ARG A 237 -21.89 1.98 9.80
N THR A 238 -22.56 1.00 9.19
CA THR A 238 -23.37 0.01 9.91
C THR A 238 -22.52 -1.00 10.67
N LEU A 239 -21.22 -1.06 10.37
CA LEU A 239 -20.25 -1.91 11.04
C LEU A 239 -19.89 -1.40 12.45
N GLY A 240 -20.47 -0.31 12.94
CA GLY A 240 -20.12 0.27 14.24
C GLY A 240 -18.70 0.83 14.29
N LEU A 241 -18.09 1.09 13.12
CA LEU A 241 -16.77 1.69 13.02
C LEU A 241 -16.89 3.21 13.05
N GLY A 242 -16.04 3.86 13.83
CA GLY A 242 -15.85 5.31 13.77
C GLY A 242 -15.44 5.76 12.36
N PRO A 243 -15.82 6.98 11.94
CA PRO A 243 -15.50 7.51 10.61
C PRO A 243 -13.99 7.51 10.33
N ASP A 244 -13.17 7.70 11.36
CA ASP A 244 -11.71 7.71 11.26
C ASP A 244 -11.15 6.34 10.85
N LEU A 245 -11.67 5.26 11.44
CA LEU A 245 -11.23 3.89 11.11
C LEU A 245 -11.67 3.49 9.70
N ILE A 246 -12.86 3.92 9.27
CA ILE A 246 -13.32 3.73 7.90
C ILE A 246 -12.37 4.47 6.94
N LEU A 247 -12.04 5.72 7.22
CA LEU A 247 -11.10 6.50 6.43
C LEU A 247 -9.72 5.85 6.39
N ALA A 248 -9.22 5.34 7.53
CA ALA A 248 -7.95 4.61 7.62
C ALA A 248 -7.94 3.41 6.68
N LEU A 249 -8.97 2.58 6.78
CA LEU A 249 -9.05 1.30 6.07
C LEU A 249 -9.19 1.53 4.57
N VAL A 250 -10.12 2.40 4.18
CA VAL A 250 -10.35 2.76 2.77
C VAL A 250 -9.10 3.42 2.18
N SER A 251 -8.50 4.41 2.84
CA SER A 251 -7.30 5.06 2.33
C SER A 251 -6.11 4.10 2.22
N TYR A 252 -5.88 3.25 3.23
CA TYR A 252 -4.80 2.25 3.22
C TYR A 252 -4.91 1.29 2.03
N TYR A 253 -6.07 0.67 1.83
CA TYR A 253 -6.26 -0.29 0.75
C TYR A 253 -6.27 0.37 -0.63
N LEU A 254 -6.94 1.52 -0.79
CA LEU A 254 -6.97 2.22 -2.07
C LEU A 254 -5.57 2.68 -2.50
N VAL A 255 -4.83 3.31 -1.58
CA VAL A 255 -3.47 3.79 -1.88
C VAL A 255 -2.53 2.62 -2.12
N GLY A 256 -2.65 1.53 -1.36
CA GLY A 256 -1.87 0.32 -1.57
C GLY A 256 -2.12 -0.35 -2.93
N LEU A 257 -3.37 -0.33 -3.43
CA LEU A 257 -3.70 -0.80 -4.78
C LEU A 257 -3.15 0.12 -5.88
N VAL A 258 -3.19 1.44 -5.67
CA VAL A 258 -2.57 2.41 -6.59
C VAL A 258 -1.08 2.16 -6.68
N LEU A 259 -0.40 1.99 -5.54
CA LEU A 259 1.02 1.66 -5.48
C LEU A 259 1.31 0.31 -6.15
N LEU A 260 0.51 -0.73 -5.90
CA LEU A 260 0.66 -2.04 -6.56
C LEU A 260 0.58 -1.91 -8.09
N SER A 261 -0.37 -1.11 -8.58
CA SER A 261 -0.52 -0.82 -10.00
C SER A 261 0.70 -0.09 -10.58
N GLN A 262 1.26 0.89 -9.85
CA GLN A 262 2.51 1.55 -10.23
C GLN A 262 3.68 0.56 -10.24
N GLY A 263 3.72 -0.37 -9.30
CA GLY A 263 4.74 -1.39 -9.23
C GLY A 263 4.70 -2.34 -10.44
N ARG A 264 3.51 -2.82 -10.80
CA ARG A 264 3.29 -3.64 -12.01
C ARG A 264 3.69 -2.90 -13.29
N LEU A 265 3.39 -1.60 -13.38
CA LEU A 265 3.83 -0.77 -14.51
C LEU A 265 5.36 -0.70 -14.60
N ALA A 266 6.08 -0.52 -13.47
CA ALA A 266 7.54 -0.54 -13.47
C ALA A 266 8.11 -1.89 -13.93
N GLN A 267 7.51 -3.00 -13.50
CA GLN A 267 7.89 -4.35 -13.96
C GLN A 267 7.72 -4.50 -15.49
N LEU A 268 6.60 -4.04 -16.04
CA LEU A 268 6.33 -4.07 -17.49
C LEU A 268 7.31 -3.19 -18.27
N ARG A 269 7.60 -1.99 -17.76
CA ARG A 269 8.58 -1.07 -18.38
C ARG A 269 9.97 -1.69 -18.43
N ALA A 270 10.40 -2.35 -17.34
CA ALA A 270 11.67 -3.06 -17.31
C ALA A 270 11.72 -4.21 -18.33
N ARG A 271 10.61 -4.95 -18.51
CA ARG A 271 10.51 -6.01 -19.53
C ARG A 271 10.59 -5.44 -20.95
N TRP A 272 9.81 -4.42 -21.28
CA TRP A 272 9.85 -3.77 -22.59
C TRP A 272 11.24 -3.23 -22.93
N HIS A 273 11.93 -2.66 -21.94
CA HIS A 273 13.29 -2.18 -22.14
C HIS A 273 14.27 -3.31 -22.47
N ARG A 274 14.19 -4.46 -21.78
CA ARG A 274 15.02 -5.64 -22.09
C ARG A 274 14.72 -6.25 -23.46
N GLU A 275 13.45 -6.22 -23.88
CA GLU A 275 13.01 -6.75 -25.17
C GLU A 275 13.29 -5.82 -26.34
N GLY A 276 13.77 -4.60 -26.09
CA GLY A 276 14.02 -3.59 -27.13
C GLY A 276 12.73 -3.07 -27.78
N THR A 277 11.56 -3.38 -27.22
CA THR A 277 10.27 -2.93 -27.74
C THR A 277 10.14 -1.43 -27.47
N PRO A 278 9.89 -0.57 -28.48
CA PRO A 278 9.72 0.87 -28.26
C PRO A 278 8.52 1.08 -27.32
N GLY A 279 8.84 1.38 -26.06
CA GLY A 279 7.84 1.55 -25.01
C GLY A 279 6.89 2.67 -25.40
N ILE A 280 5.59 2.37 -25.47
CA ILE A 280 4.57 3.37 -25.79
C ILE A 280 4.48 4.32 -24.59
N ALA A 281 5.26 5.41 -24.60
CA ALA A 281 5.30 6.42 -23.55
C ALA A 281 3.89 6.99 -23.21
N GLN A 282 2.98 6.91 -24.17
CA GLN A 282 1.59 7.30 -24.03
C GLN A 282 0.78 6.38 -23.10
N VAL A 283 1.07 5.07 -23.07
CA VAL A 283 0.44 4.10 -22.16
C VAL A 283 0.85 4.41 -20.73
N ALA A 284 2.15 4.62 -20.48
CA ALA A 284 2.65 4.96 -19.15
C ALA A 284 2.01 6.25 -18.60
N ARG A 285 1.81 7.27 -19.45
CA ARG A 285 1.19 8.55 -19.05
C ARG A 285 -0.31 8.42 -18.72
N ARG A 286 -1.03 7.52 -19.40
CA ARG A 286 -2.48 7.32 -19.16
C ARG A 286 -2.76 6.26 -18.09
N TRP A 287 -1.80 5.39 -17.78
CA TRP A 287 -1.95 4.28 -16.84
C TRP A 287 -2.49 4.71 -15.49
N ASN A 288 -1.94 5.77 -14.90
CA ASN A 288 -2.38 6.21 -13.58
C ASN A 288 -3.86 6.63 -13.57
N ARG A 289 -4.34 7.26 -14.66
CA ARG A 289 -5.76 7.63 -14.79
C ARG A 289 -6.65 6.40 -14.93
N TYR A 290 -6.26 5.43 -15.76
CA TYR A 290 -7.03 4.20 -15.94
C TYR A 290 -7.04 3.32 -14.69
N ALA A 291 -5.91 3.23 -13.99
CA ALA A 291 -5.82 2.51 -12.72
C ALA A 291 -6.71 3.16 -11.65
N LEU A 292 -6.67 4.50 -11.52
CA LEU A 292 -7.55 5.23 -10.60
C LEU A 292 -9.03 5.07 -10.99
N LEU A 293 -9.38 5.16 -12.28
CA LEU A 293 -10.75 4.93 -12.75
C LEU A 293 -11.22 3.50 -12.46
N ALA A 294 -10.37 2.51 -12.68
CA ALA A 294 -10.70 1.11 -12.39
C ALA A 294 -10.89 0.88 -10.89
N ILE A 295 -9.97 1.38 -10.05
CA ILE A 295 -10.06 1.27 -8.59
C ILE A 295 -11.30 2.00 -8.08
N PHE A 296 -11.58 3.22 -8.57
CA PHE A 296 -12.77 3.98 -8.21
C PHE A 296 -14.04 3.27 -8.66
N GLY A 297 -14.06 2.71 -9.87
CA GLY A 297 -15.18 1.91 -10.39
C GLY A 297 -15.46 0.68 -9.54
N ILE A 298 -14.42 -0.07 -9.15
CA ILE A 298 -14.54 -1.21 -8.23
C ILE A 298 -15.01 -0.75 -6.85
N GLY A 299 -14.48 0.36 -6.34
CA GLY A 299 -14.90 0.94 -5.07
C GLY A 299 -16.36 1.40 -5.07
N LEU A 300 -16.83 1.94 -6.19
CA LEU A 300 -18.23 2.33 -6.39
C LEU A 300 -19.14 1.10 -6.43
N LEU A 301 -18.74 0.06 -7.20
CA LEU A 301 -19.44 -1.23 -7.20
C LEU A 301 -19.47 -1.88 -5.82
N ALA A 302 -18.36 -1.83 -5.07
CA ALA A 302 -18.29 -2.28 -3.69
C ALA A 302 -19.19 -1.44 -2.76
N SER A 303 -19.31 -0.13 -2.96
CA SER A 303 -20.21 0.69 -2.13
C SER A 303 -21.70 0.35 -2.35
N LEU A 304 -22.03 -0.19 -3.53
CA LEU A 304 -23.37 -0.69 -3.86
C LEU A 304 -23.61 -2.11 -3.31
N LEU A 305 -22.56 -2.83 -2.90
CA LEU A 305 -22.72 -4.13 -2.24
C LEU A 305 -23.28 -3.91 -0.82
N PRO A 306 -24.39 -4.58 -0.46
CA PRO A 306 -24.96 -4.49 0.87
C PRO A 306 -24.05 -5.20 1.88
N PHE A 307 -23.11 -4.46 2.48
CA PHE A 307 -22.25 -4.95 3.56
C PHE A 307 -22.91 -4.86 4.96
N GLY A 308 -24.22 -4.63 5.02
CA GLY A 308 -25.01 -4.57 6.24
C GLY A 308 -26.02 -5.71 6.28
N SER A 309 -25.85 -6.62 7.25
CA SER A 309 -26.61 -7.86 7.45
C SER A 309 -26.57 -8.82 6.25
N THR A 310 -26.01 -10.01 6.45
CA THR A 310 -26.13 -11.17 5.54
C THR A 310 -27.58 -11.44 5.11
N TYR A 311 -28.55 -10.89 5.87
CA TYR A 311 -29.98 -10.84 5.59
C TYR A 311 -30.33 -10.29 4.20
N GLY A 312 -29.71 -9.20 3.73
CA GLY A 312 -30.02 -8.63 2.42
C GLY A 312 -29.61 -9.56 1.27
N LEU A 313 -28.42 -10.16 1.38
CA LEU A 313 -27.92 -11.13 0.41
C LEU A 313 -28.72 -12.44 0.48
N ALA A 314 -29.11 -12.89 1.68
CA ALA A 314 -29.99 -14.04 1.89
C ALA A 314 -31.40 -13.82 1.30
N LEU A 315 -31.95 -12.60 1.38
CA LEU A 315 -33.21 -12.24 0.73
C LEU A 315 -33.12 -12.32 -0.80
N ILE A 316 -32.04 -11.79 -1.39
CA ILE A 316 -31.83 -11.85 -2.85
C ILE A 316 -31.64 -13.31 -3.30
N ILE A 317 -30.80 -14.09 -2.62
CA ILE A 317 -30.64 -15.52 -2.90
C ILE A 317 -31.96 -16.27 -2.72
N GLY A 318 -32.70 -15.98 -1.65
CA GLY A 318 -34.02 -16.57 -1.41
C GLY A 318 -35.03 -16.25 -2.50
N ALA A 319 -35.07 -14.99 -2.97
CA ALA A 319 -35.92 -14.57 -4.07
C ALA A 319 -35.55 -15.26 -5.38
N VAL A 320 -34.26 -15.42 -5.67
CA VAL A 320 -33.77 -16.17 -6.84
C VAL A 320 -34.18 -17.65 -6.76
N ILE A 321 -33.99 -18.29 -5.61
CA ILE A 321 -34.41 -19.69 -5.39
C ILE A 321 -35.93 -19.82 -5.57
N GLN A 322 -36.72 -18.92 -4.99
CA GLN A 322 -38.19 -18.94 -5.15
C GLN A 322 -38.61 -18.72 -6.60
N ALA A 323 -37.98 -17.80 -7.33
CA ALA A 323 -38.26 -17.57 -8.74
C ALA A 323 -37.97 -18.81 -9.60
N VAL A 324 -36.85 -19.49 -9.33
CA VAL A 324 -36.48 -20.74 -10.02
C VAL A 324 -37.49 -21.86 -9.72
N LEU A 325 -37.86 -22.03 -8.44
CA LEU A 325 -38.86 -23.03 -8.05
C LEU A 325 -40.24 -22.72 -8.65
N PHE A 326 -40.65 -21.45 -8.65
CA PHE A 326 -41.90 -21.02 -9.28
C PHE A 326 -41.91 -21.35 -10.77
N LEU A 327 -40.82 -21.05 -11.49
CA LEU A 327 -40.68 -21.38 -12.91
C LEU A 327 -40.76 -22.90 -13.14
N TYR A 328 -40.09 -23.69 -12.29
CA TYR A 328 -40.17 -25.15 -12.34
C TYR A 328 -41.61 -25.66 -12.16
N PHE A 329 -42.34 -25.20 -11.13
CA PHE A 329 -43.73 -25.59 -10.90
C PHE A 329 -44.66 -25.12 -12.02
N LEU A 330 -44.43 -23.93 -12.58
CA LEU A 330 -45.21 -23.41 -13.70
C LEU A 330 -45.06 -24.30 -14.94
N VAL A 331 -43.82 -24.67 -15.29
CA VAL A 331 -43.55 -25.57 -16.41
C VAL A 331 -44.17 -26.94 -16.17
N PHE A 332 -44.00 -27.49 -14.97
CA PHE A 332 -44.61 -28.77 -14.61
C PHE A 332 -46.14 -28.73 -14.69
N ALA A 333 -46.78 -27.70 -14.15
CA ALA A 333 -48.23 -27.51 -14.21
C ALA A 333 -48.73 -27.35 -15.65
N LEU A 334 -47.99 -26.66 -16.52
CA LEU A 334 -48.31 -26.56 -17.94
C LEU A 334 -48.23 -27.92 -18.64
N ILE A 335 -47.20 -28.72 -18.36
CA ILE A 335 -47.05 -30.07 -18.92
C ILE A 335 -48.18 -30.98 -18.43
N THR A 336 -48.44 -31.02 -17.13
CA THR A 336 -49.51 -31.83 -16.55
C THR A 336 -50.88 -31.37 -17.06
N GLY A 337 -51.13 -30.06 -17.13
CA GLY A 337 -52.37 -29.49 -17.64
C GLY A 337 -52.59 -29.82 -19.12
N LEU A 338 -51.54 -29.72 -19.95
CA LEU A 338 -51.59 -30.13 -21.34
C LEU A 338 -51.87 -31.63 -21.47
N LEU A 339 -51.22 -32.46 -20.67
CA LEU A 339 -51.44 -33.91 -20.67
C LEU A 339 -52.86 -34.26 -20.22
N SER A 340 -53.37 -33.64 -19.15
CA SER A 340 -54.76 -33.82 -18.69
C SER A 340 -55.77 -33.35 -19.72
N PHE A 341 -55.51 -32.23 -20.41
CA PHE A 341 -56.34 -31.75 -21.50
C PHE A 341 -56.37 -32.75 -22.67
N LEU A 342 -55.21 -33.26 -23.08
CA LEU A 342 -55.11 -34.28 -24.13
C LEU A 342 -55.81 -35.58 -23.73
N LEU A 343 -55.59 -36.08 -22.51
CA LEU A 343 -56.26 -37.28 -21.98
C LEU A 343 -57.77 -37.11 -21.86
N GLY A 344 -58.23 -35.91 -21.47
CA GLY A 344 -59.64 -35.56 -21.46
C GLY A 344 -60.27 -35.59 -22.84
N LEU A 345 -59.53 -35.19 -23.89
CA LEU A 345 -59.96 -35.30 -25.28
C LEU A 345 -60.16 -36.77 -25.71
N PHE A 346 -59.41 -37.70 -25.10
CA PHE A 346 -59.54 -39.15 -25.31
C PHE A 346 -60.53 -39.84 -24.37
N GLY A 347 -61.29 -39.08 -23.55
CA GLY A 347 -62.33 -39.62 -22.67
C GLY A 347 -61.82 -40.40 -21.46
N VAL A 348 -60.54 -40.25 -21.11
CA VAL A 348 -59.95 -40.87 -19.91
C VAL A 348 -60.39 -40.04 -18.69
N ALA A 349 -61.48 -40.45 -18.04
CA ALA A 349 -61.93 -39.81 -16.81
C ALA A 349 -60.92 -40.09 -15.67
N PRO A 350 -60.60 -39.10 -14.82
CA PRO A 350 -59.81 -39.35 -13.62
C PRO A 350 -60.51 -40.40 -12.75
N PRO A 351 -59.77 -41.32 -12.10
CA PRO A 351 -60.38 -42.30 -11.20
C PRO A 351 -61.19 -41.55 -10.13
N PRO A 352 -62.43 -41.98 -9.82
CA PRO A 352 -63.24 -41.32 -8.81
C PRO A 352 -62.45 -41.27 -7.50
N THR A 353 -62.33 -40.08 -6.90
CA THR A 353 -61.71 -39.92 -5.59
C THR A 353 -62.41 -40.87 -4.63
N ALA A 354 -61.67 -41.87 -4.15
CA ALA A 354 -62.20 -42.80 -3.17
C ALA A 354 -62.79 -42.00 -2.00
N PRO A 355 -64.02 -42.31 -1.56
CA PRO A 355 -64.61 -41.61 -0.42
C PRO A 355 -63.64 -41.70 0.74
N SER A 356 -63.24 -40.53 1.25
CA SER A 356 -62.45 -40.44 2.47
C SER A 356 -63.13 -41.30 3.54
N PRO A 357 -62.45 -42.29 4.15
CA PRO A 357 -63.04 -43.01 5.27
C PRO A 357 -63.40 -42.00 6.35
N GLN A 358 -64.70 -41.85 6.65
CA GLN A 358 -65.15 -41.30 7.91
C GLN A 358 -64.84 -42.38 8.95
N PRO A 359 -63.77 -42.24 9.74
CA PRO A 359 -63.81 -41.46 11.00
C PRO A 359 -62.56 -40.61 11.30
#